data_AF-A0A3S4DF09-F1
#
_entry.id   AF-A0A3S4DF09-F1
#
_cell.length_a   1.000
_cell.length_b   1.000
_cell.length_c   1.000
_cell.angle_alpha   90.00
_cell.angle_beta   90.00
_cell.angle_gamma   90.00
#
_symmetry.space_group_name_H-M   'P 1'
#
loop_
_entity.id
_entity.type
_entity.pdbx_description
1 polymer ?
#
loop_
_entity_poly.entity_id
_entity_poly.type
_entity_poly.pdbx_seq_one_letter_code
_entity_poly.pdbx_strand_id
1 'polypeptide(L)'
;MTSPFSYTSPTVSVEALKHSIAYKLMFIIGKDPAIATQHDWLNAALFAVRDRMVERWLRSNRAQLSQDVRQVYYLSMEFLLGRTLSNALLSMGIYQDLQDALEEMGLSLGELLEEENDPGLATAAWGG
;
A
#
# COMPACT_ATOMS: atom_id res chain seq x y z
N MET A 1 -1.91 24.85 7.43
CA MET A 1 -1.49 25.34 6.10
C MET A 1 -2.12 24.45 5.03
N THR A 2 -2.96 25.03 4.17
CA THR A 2 -3.68 24.33 3.09
C THR A 2 -2.76 24.15 1.87
N SER A 3 -2.95 23.08 1.09
CA SER A 3 -2.14 22.81 -0.12
C SER A 3 -2.28 23.97 -1.12
N PRO A 4 -1.20 24.40 -1.82
CA PRO A 4 -1.27 25.48 -2.81
C PRO A 4 -1.95 25.06 -4.13
N PHE A 5 -2.26 23.76 -4.29
CA PHE A 5 -2.91 23.20 -5.46
C PHE A 5 -4.00 22.18 -5.05
N SER A 6 -5.02 22.04 -5.91
CA SER A 6 -6.10 21.07 -5.76
C SER A 6 -5.66 19.68 -6.23
N TYR A 7 -5.99 18.64 -5.48
CA TYR A 7 -5.81 17.25 -5.87
C TYR A 7 -6.93 16.40 -5.27
N THR A 8 -7.23 15.26 -5.90
CA THR A 8 -8.21 14.30 -5.39
C THR A 8 -7.57 13.49 -4.28
N SER A 9 -8.06 13.66 -3.04
CA SER A 9 -7.61 12.87 -1.88
C SER A 9 -8.11 11.42 -2.02
N PRO A 10 -7.24 10.42 -1.90
CA PRO A 10 -7.65 9.02 -1.92
C PRO A 10 -8.47 8.68 -0.67
N THR A 11 -9.77 8.46 -0.86
CA THR A 11 -10.68 7.98 0.19
C THR A 11 -10.54 6.48 0.41
N VAL A 12 -10.99 5.99 1.57
CA VAL A 12 -10.84 4.57 1.97
C VAL A 12 -12.06 3.72 1.59
N SER A 13 -13.05 4.27 0.88
CA SER A 13 -14.21 3.45 0.47
C SER A 13 -13.82 2.35 -0.53
N VAL A 14 -14.59 1.27 -0.52
CA VAL A 14 -14.44 0.12 -1.42
C VAL A 14 -14.36 0.57 -2.88
N GLU A 15 -15.26 1.45 -3.33
CA GLU A 15 -15.27 1.94 -4.71
C GLU A 15 -14.02 2.77 -5.04
N ALA A 16 -13.55 3.58 -4.10
CA ALA A 16 -12.35 4.39 -4.29
C ALA A 16 -11.09 3.52 -4.32
N LEU A 17 -11.05 2.44 -3.53
CA LEU A 17 -10.00 1.44 -3.58
C LEU A 17 -9.98 0.76 -4.95
N LYS A 18 -11.12 0.21 -5.41
CA LYS A 18 -11.25 -0.42 -6.73
C LYS A 18 -10.78 0.50 -7.85
N HIS A 19 -11.27 1.75 -7.85
CA HIS A 19 -10.88 2.73 -8.86
C HIS A 19 -9.38 3.03 -8.82
N SER A 20 -8.81 3.22 -7.62
CA SER A 20 -7.38 3.48 -7.47
C SER A 20 -6.53 2.28 -7.91
N ILE A 21 -6.91 1.05 -7.57
CA ILE A 21 -6.17 -0.16 -7.94
C ILE A 21 -6.18 -0.34 -9.47
N ALA A 22 -7.35 -0.26 -10.10
CA ALA A 22 -7.47 -0.35 -11.55
C ALA A 22 -6.67 0.76 -12.25
N TYR A 23 -6.74 1.99 -11.74
CA TYR A 23 -5.95 3.10 -12.25
C TYR A 23 -4.44 2.83 -12.17
N LYS A 24 -3.95 2.33 -11.02
CA LYS A 24 -2.52 2.00 -10.85
C LYS A 24 -2.09 0.86 -11.77
N LEU A 25 -2.93 -0.15 -11.95
CA LEU A 25 -2.63 -1.24 -12.88
C LEU A 25 -2.47 -0.71 -14.32
N MET A 26 -3.41 0.10 -14.79
CA MET A 26 -3.41 0.57 -16.17
C MET A 26 -2.37 1.66 -16.44
N PHE A 27 -2.20 2.61 -15.54
CA PHE A 27 -1.43 3.83 -15.80
C PHE A 27 -0.08 3.89 -15.10
N ILE A 28 0.14 3.10 -14.04
CA ILE A 28 1.44 3.02 -13.36
C ILE A 28 2.17 1.75 -13.76
N ILE A 29 1.49 0.60 -13.76
CA ILE A 29 2.09 -0.69 -14.16
C ILE A 29 2.03 -0.87 -15.69
N GLY A 30 1.01 -0.33 -16.35
CA GLY A 30 0.90 -0.38 -17.81
C GLY A 30 0.37 -1.73 -18.32
N LYS A 31 -0.46 -2.40 -17.52
CA LYS A 31 -1.04 -3.71 -17.87
C LYS A 31 -2.54 -3.59 -18.12
N ASP A 32 -3.00 -4.35 -19.10
CA ASP A 32 -4.42 -4.55 -19.33
C ASP A 32 -4.96 -5.54 -18.27
N PRO A 33 -6.07 -5.23 -17.57
CA PRO A 33 -6.69 -6.12 -16.59
C PRO A 33 -6.91 -7.55 -17.08
N ALA A 34 -7.14 -7.75 -18.39
CA ALA A 34 -7.40 -9.07 -18.97
C ALA A 34 -6.18 -10.00 -19.00
N ILE A 35 -4.96 -9.45 -18.94
CA ILE A 35 -3.69 -10.21 -18.98
C ILE A 35 -2.81 -9.96 -17.76
N ALA A 36 -3.29 -9.19 -16.78
CA ALA A 36 -2.55 -8.83 -15.60
C ALA A 36 -2.34 -10.06 -14.71
N THR A 37 -1.09 -10.25 -14.30
CA THR A 37 -0.72 -11.34 -13.38
C THR A 37 -1.05 -10.98 -11.94
N GLN A 38 -1.05 -11.97 -11.05
CA GLN A 38 -1.20 -11.77 -9.62
C GLN A 38 -0.18 -10.78 -9.06
N HIS A 39 1.06 -10.86 -9.54
CA HIS A 39 2.12 -9.91 -9.22
C HIS A 39 1.80 -8.46 -9.64
N ASP A 40 1.19 -8.27 -10.82
CA ASP A 40 0.77 -6.94 -11.28
C ASP A 40 -0.35 -6.39 -10.39
N TRP A 41 -1.32 -7.23 -10.01
CA TRP A 41 -2.41 -6.85 -9.11
C TRP A 41 -1.94 -6.52 -7.69
N LEU A 42 -0.98 -7.29 -7.16
CA LEU A 42 -0.33 -7.02 -5.88
C LEU A 42 0.33 -5.63 -5.90
N ASN A 43 1.13 -5.35 -6.93
CA ASN A 43 1.80 -4.05 -7.06
C ASN A 43 0.80 -2.90 -7.22
N ALA A 44 -0.30 -3.11 -7.95
CA ALA A 44 -1.35 -2.11 -8.11
C ALA A 44 -2.01 -1.76 -6.77
N ALA A 45 -2.32 -2.79 -5.97
CA ALA A 45 -2.86 -2.64 -4.61
C ALA A 45 -1.87 -1.92 -3.69
N LEU A 46 -0.59 -2.29 -3.72
CA LEU A 46 0.48 -1.62 -2.97
C LEU A 46 0.56 -0.12 -3.29
N PHE A 47 0.51 0.26 -4.57
CA PHE A 47 0.53 1.68 -4.95
C PHE A 47 -0.72 2.43 -4.50
N ALA A 48 -1.89 1.82 -4.60
CA ALA A 48 -3.14 2.41 -4.13
C ALA A 48 -3.14 2.65 -2.60
N VAL A 49 -2.60 1.68 -1.85
CA VAL A 49 -2.46 1.75 -0.38
C VAL A 49 -1.42 2.79 0.02
N ARG A 50 -0.30 2.85 -0.70
CA ARG A 50 0.77 3.85 -0.49
C ARG A 50 0.27 5.28 -0.64
N ASP A 51 -0.58 5.59 -1.62
CA ASP A 51 -1.11 6.94 -1.80
C ASP A 51 -1.84 7.44 -0.53
N ARG A 52 -2.63 6.56 0.11
CA ARG A 52 -3.35 6.84 1.36
C ARG A 52 -2.40 7.03 2.53
N MET A 53 -1.36 6.20 2.62
CA MET A 53 -0.30 6.34 3.63
C MET A 53 0.41 7.68 3.51
N VAL A 54 0.81 8.06 2.29
CA VAL A 54 1.54 9.30 2.02
C VAL A 54 0.69 10.50 2.39
N GLU A 55 -0.59 10.53 2.05
CA GLU A 55 -1.45 11.63 2.44
C GLU A 55 -1.60 11.75 3.97
N ARG A 56 -1.84 10.62 4.65
CA ARG A 56 -1.93 10.60 6.12
C ARG A 56 -0.62 11.08 6.76
N TRP A 57 0.52 10.62 6.26
CA TRP A 57 1.84 11.02 6.72
C TRP A 57 2.09 12.52 6.52
N LEU A 58 1.77 13.06 5.35
CA LEU A 58 1.91 14.49 5.07
C LEU A 58 1.03 15.35 5.99
N ARG A 59 -0.19 14.88 6.31
CA ARG A 59 -1.08 15.56 7.26
C ARG A 59 -0.51 15.54 8.67
N SER A 60 -0.03 14.39 9.15
CA SER A 60 0.60 14.27 10.48
C SER A 60 1.86 15.12 10.60
N ASN A 61 2.72 15.12 9.57
CA ASN A 61 3.95 15.91 9.57
C ASN A 61 3.66 17.43 9.63
N ARG A 62 2.65 17.91 8.88
CA ARG A 62 2.19 19.31 8.96
C ARG A 62 1.67 19.66 10.36
N ALA A 63 0.91 18.76 10.99
CA ALA A 63 0.42 18.98 12.35
C ALA A 63 1.59 19.09 13.35
N GLN A 64 2.59 18.22 13.22
CA GLN A 64 3.75 18.22 14.11
C GLN A 64 4.63 19.47 13.94
N LEU A 65 4.87 19.91 12.70
CA LEU A 65 5.55 21.18 12.42
C LEU A 65 4.80 22.38 12.98
N SER A 66 3.47 22.37 12.93
CA SER A 66 2.65 23.47 13.48
C SER A 66 2.63 23.53 15.01
N GLN A 67 3.00 22.43 15.68
CA GLN A 67 2.98 22.28 17.14
C GLN A 67 4.37 22.39 17.79
N ASP A 68 5.43 22.63 17.00
CA ASP A 68 6.84 22.77 17.44
C ASP A 68 7.28 21.66 18.43
N VAL A 69 6.85 20.43 18.15
CA VAL A 69 7.07 19.29 19.05
C VAL A 69 8.47 18.72 18.82
N ARG A 70 9.21 18.41 19.90
CA ARG A 70 10.53 17.73 19.81
C ARG A 70 10.42 16.43 19.02
N GLN A 71 11.23 16.30 17.97
CA GLN A 71 11.27 15.11 17.11
C GLN A 71 12.34 14.14 17.59
N VAL A 72 12.02 12.84 17.62
CA VAL A 72 12.97 11.76 17.93
C VAL A 72 13.35 11.10 16.61
N TYR A 73 14.64 11.16 16.25
CA TYR A 73 15.17 10.54 15.05
C TYR A 73 15.84 9.20 15.44
N TYR A 74 15.33 8.10 14.91
CA TYR A 74 15.94 6.77 15.07
C TYR A 74 16.81 6.46 13.86
N LEU A 75 18.12 6.28 14.08
CA LEU A 75 19.08 5.90 13.05
C LEU A 75 19.44 4.43 13.23
N SER A 76 19.08 3.58 12.26
CA SER A 76 19.46 2.16 12.23
C SER A 76 20.11 1.84 10.88
N MET A 77 21.15 1.00 10.91
CA MET A 77 21.83 0.49 9.70
C MET A 77 21.12 -0.70 9.06
N GLU A 78 20.17 -1.29 9.78
CA GLU A 78 19.35 -2.41 9.31
C GLU A 78 17.89 -2.12 9.63
N PHE A 79 17.05 -2.03 8.60
CA PHE A 79 15.60 -1.97 8.72
C PHE A 79 15.02 -3.19 8.00
N LEU A 80 14.56 -4.17 8.77
CA LEU A 80 13.83 -5.32 8.25
C LEU A 80 12.43 -4.85 7.82
N LEU A 81 12.31 -4.35 6.58
CA LEU A 81 11.04 -4.11 5.91
C LEU A 81 10.42 -5.46 5.48
N GLY A 82 10.13 -6.34 6.44
CA GLY A 82 9.37 -7.57 6.22
C GLY A 82 7.86 -7.32 6.32
N ARG A 83 7.06 -8.08 5.57
CA ARG A 83 5.57 -8.01 5.49
C ARG A 83 5.05 -6.58 5.42
N THR A 84 5.30 -5.91 4.29
CA THR A 84 5.00 -4.49 4.17
C THR A 84 3.51 -4.23 3.95
N LEU A 85 2.81 -5.03 3.15
CA LEU A 85 1.42 -4.76 2.82
C LEU A 85 0.48 -5.08 4.00
N SER A 86 0.47 -6.32 4.49
CA SER A 86 -0.45 -6.73 5.56
C SER A 86 -0.33 -5.86 6.83
N ASN A 87 0.89 -5.57 7.27
CA ASN A 87 1.11 -4.69 8.42
C ASN A 87 0.68 -3.24 8.15
N ALA A 88 0.91 -2.72 6.95
CA ALA A 88 0.45 -1.38 6.57
C ALA A 88 -1.08 -1.30 6.57
N LEU A 89 -1.76 -2.32 6.04
CA LEU A 89 -3.22 -2.40 6.02
C LEU A 89 -3.82 -2.41 7.42
N LEU A 90 -3.27 -3.23 8.32
CA LEU A 90 -3.69 -3.30 9.71
C LEU A 90 -3.43 -1.99 10.46
N SER A 91 -2.25 -1.39 10.28
CA SER A 91 -1.89 -0.11 10.92
C SER A 91 -2.80 1.04 10.46
N MET A 92 -3.25 1.00 9.21
CA MET A 92 -4.20 1.97 8.69
C MET A 92 -5.66 1.67 9.02
N GLY A 93 -5.97 0.44 9.43
CA GLY A 93 -7.34 -0.02 9.68
C GLY A 93 -8.16 -0.21 8.40
N ILE A 94 -7.52 -0.47 7.26
CA ILE A 94 -8.16 -0.55 5.93
C ILE A 94 -8.13 -1.96 5.34
N TYR A 95 -7.78 -2.94 6.16
CA TYR A 95 -7.65 -4.33 5.74
C TYR A 95 -8.95 -4.87 5.15
N GLN A 96 -10.07 -4.68 5.87
CA GLN A 96 -11.39 -5.14 5.41
C GLN A 96 -11.83 -4.40 4.14
N ASP A 97 -11.67 -3.08 4.10
CA ASP A 97 -12.07 -2.29 2.91
C ASP A 97 -11.31 -2.74 1.65
N LEU A 98 -10.01 -3.07 1.79
CA LEU A 98 -9.21 -3.58 0.68
C LEU A 98 -9.62 -5.01 0.31
N GLN A 99 -9.89 -5.85 1.30
CA GLN A 99 -10.37 -7.21 1.07
C GLN A 99 -11.68 -7.18 0.27
N ASP A 100 -12.67 -6.41 0.72
CA ASP A 100 -13.97 -6.28 0.05
C ASP A 100 -13.80 -5.72 -1.38
N ALA A 101 -12.93 -4.72 -1.56
CA ALA A 101 -12.62 -4.15 -2.87
C ALA A 101 -12.03 -5.17 -3.84
N LEU A 102 -11.08 -6.00 -3.38
CA LEU A 102 -10.47 -7.04 -4.19
C LEU A 102 -11.45 -8.17 -4.50
N GLU A 103 -12.25 -8.59 -3.52
CA GLU A 103 -13.29 -9.61 -3.71
C GLU A 103 -14.31 -9.17 -4.78
N GLU A 104 -14.76 -7.91 -4.74
CA GLU A 104 -15.63 -7.35 -5.79
C GLU A 104 -14.95 -7.21 -7.17
N MET A 105 -13.62 -7.24 -7.23
CA MET A 105 -12.84 -7.29 -8.47
C MET A 105 -12.54 -8.73 -8.93
N GLY A 106 -12.97 -9.74 -8.17
CA GLY A 106 -12.70 -11.15 -8.44
C GLY A 106 -11.29 -11.60 -8.04
N LEU A 107 -10.64 -10.89 -7.13
CA LEU A 107 -9.28 -11.15 -6.64
C LEU A 107 -9.31 -11.56 -5.16
N SER A 108 -8.39 -12.42 -4.74
CA SER A 108 -8.22 -12.82 -3.34
C SER A 108 -7.06 -12.05 -2.69
N LEU A 109 -7.35 -11.27 -1.64
CA LEU A 109 -6.29 -10.60 -0.86
C LEU A 109 -5.30 -11.61 -0.27
N GLY A 110 -5.78 -12.79 0.15
CA GLY A 110 -4.92 -13.84 0.70
C GLY A 110 -3.89 -14.33 -0.33
N GLU A 111 -4.34 -14.63 -1.54
CA GLU A 111 -3.45 -15.05 -2.63
C GLU A 111 -2.45 -13.94 -2.98
N LEU A 112 -2.89 -12.67 -3.07
CA LEU A 112 -1.97 -11.55 -3.31
C LEU A 112 -0.90 -11.41 -2.22
N LEU A 113 -1.24 -11.66 -0.95
CA LEU A 113 -0.27 -11.62 0.16
C LEU A 113 0.70 -12.80 0.15
N GLU A 114 0.30 -13.96 -0.37
CA GLU A 114 1.20 -15.09 -0.58
C GLU A 114 2.25 -14.78 -1.65
N GLU A 115 1.87 -14.07 -2.72
CA GLU A 115 2.79 -13.58 -3.75
C GLU A 115 3.80 -12.55 -3.20
N GLU A 116 3.41 -11.67 -2.26
CA GLU A 116 4.35 -10.76 -1.57
C GLU A 116 5.44 -11.54 -0.82
N ASN A 117 5.12 -12.75 -0.34
CA ASN A 117 6.01 -13.59 0.45
C ASN A 117 7.04 -14.34 -0.41
N ASP A 118 6.87 -14.43 -1.72
CA ASP A 118 7.71 -15.27 -2.60
C ASP A 118 8.57 -14.53 -3.65
N PRO A 119 9.64 -13.79 -3.26
CA PRO A 119 10.67 -13.37 -4.23
C PRO A 119 12.06 -14.02 -4.07
N GLY A 120 12.27 -15.03 -3.20
CA GLY A 120 13.53 -15.80 -3.18
C GLY A 120 14.27 -15.96 -1.83
N LEU A 121 13.56 -16.09 -0.71
CA LEU A 121 14.16 -16.38 0.61
C LEU A 121 13.77 -17.73 1.22
N ALA A 122 12.95 -18.54 0.54
CA ALA A 122 12.63 -19.89 0.99
C ALA A 122 13.75 -20.93 0.73
N THR A 123 14.82 -20.58 -0.01
CA THR A 123 15.89 -21.54 -0.39
C THR A 123 17.13 -21.53 0.52
N ALA A 124 17.15 -20.77 1.62
CA ALA A 124 18.31 -20.73 2.53
C ALA A 124 18.09 -21.38 3.92
N ALA A 125 16.96 -22.06 4.14
CA ALA A 125 16.67 -22.71 5.43
C ALA A 125 16.94 -24.23 5.48
N TRP A 126 17.44 -24.83 4.39
CA TRP A 126 17.84 -26.24 4.39
C TRP A 126 19.21 -26.40 3.74
N GLY A 127 20.26 -26.40 4.57
CA GLY A 127 21.60 -26.79 4.15
C GLY A 127 22.70 -26.39 5.14
N GLY A 128 23.02 -27.29 6.08
CA GLY A 128 24.24 -27.24 6.90
C GLY A 128 23.99 -27.41 8.40
#